data_AF-A0A951TBS3-F1
#
_entry.id   AF-A0A951TBS3-F1
#
_cell.length_a   1.000
_cell.length_b   1.000
_cell.length_c   1.000
_cell.angle_alpha   90.00
_cell.angle_beta   90.00
_cell.angle_gamma   90.00
#
_symmetry.space_group_name_H-M   'P 1'
#
loop_
_entity.id
_entity.type
_entity.pdbx_description
1 polymer ?
#
loop_
_entity_poly.entity_id
_entity_poly.type
_entity_poly.pdbx_seq_one_letter_code
_entity_poly.pdbx_strand_id
1 'polypeptide(L)' 'MPKIKTSRSGAKRFKATAGGKIKRNKAFARHLMSAKTPKRKRNLRHATTVAQPDVARIKRMVPYS' A
#
# COMPACT_ATOMS: atom_id res chain seq x y z
N MET A 1 -27.78 -5.06 -12.57
CA MET A 1 -26.58 -4.19 -12.47
C MET A 1 -25.34 -5.05 -12.29
N PRO A 2 -24.30 -4.91 -13.13
CA PRO A 2 -23.09 -5.74 -13.01
C PRO A 2 -22.27 -5.35 -11.77
N LYS A 3 -21.59 -6.33 -11.16
CA LYS A 3 -20.68 -6.12 -10.02
C LYS A 3 -19.52 -5.20 -10.42
N ILE A 4 -19.11 -4.30 -9.53
CA ILE A 4 -17.95 -3.42 -9.77
C ILE A 4 -16.70 -4.28 -9.85
N LYS A 5 -15.88 -4.10 -10.90
CA LYS A 5 -14.64 -4.88 -11.03
C LYS A 5 -13.54 -4.32 -10.13
N THR A 6 -12.88 -5.20 -9.39
CA THR A 6 -11.70 -4.85 -8.59
C THR A 6 -10.52 -4.51 -9.50
N SER A 7 -9.85 -3.39 -9.25
CA SER A 7 -8.58 -3.10 -9.90
C SER A 7 -7.50 -4.07 -9.42
N ARG A 8 -7.07 -4.96 -10.32
CA ARG A 8 -6.06 -6.00 -10.00
C ARG A 8 -4.70 -5.41 -9.65
N SER A 9 -4.36 -4.23 -10.16
CA SER A 9 -3.11 -3.53 -9.81
C SER A 9 -3.16 -3.00 -8.37
N GLY A 10 -4.32 -2.47 -7.94
CA GLY A 10 -4.56 -2.04 -6.57
C GLY A 10 -4.55 -3.19 -5.58
N ALA A 11 -5.27 -4.28 -5.89
CA ALA A 11 -5.34 -5.47 -5.04
C ALA A 11 -3.98 -6.14 -4.77
N LYS A 12 -3.02 -6.02 -5.70
CA LYS A 12 -1.65 -6.53 -5.52
C LYS A 12 -0.81 -5.67 -4.55
N ARG A 13 -1.19 -4.41 -4.32
CA ARG A 13 -0.38 -3.41 -3.60
C ARG A 13 -0.95 -3.04 -2.22
N PHE A 14 -2.27 -3.08 -2.07
CA PHE A 14 -2.99 -2.67 -0.87
C PHE A 14 -3.71 -3.87 -0.26
N LYS A 15 -3.63 -4.00 1.07
CA LYS A 15 -4.35 -5.03 1.84
C LYS A 15 -5.11 -4.39 2.99
N ALA A 16 -6.35 -4.80 3.21
CA ALA A 16 -7.07 -4.44 4.43
C ALA A 16 -6.48 -5.18 5.63
N THR A 17 -6.41 -4.51 6.78
CA THR A 17 -6.15 -5.15 8.08
C THR A 17 -7.46 -5.41 8.79
N ALA A 18 -7.46 -6.29 9.79
CA ALA A 18 -8.65 -6.59 10.60
C ALA A 18 -9.28 -5.33 11.23
N GLY A 19 -8.49 -4.29 11.52
CA GLY A 19 -8.98 -3.01 12.05
C GLY A 19 -9.46 -2.02 10.99
N GLY A 20 -9.72 -2.45 9.75
CA GLY A 20 -10.26 -1.59 8.67
C GLY A 20 -9.26 -0.59 8.07
N LYS A 21 -7.99 -0.62 8.51
CA LYS A 21 -6.91 0.20 7.95
C LYS A 21 -6.33 -0.46 6.71
N ILE A 22 -5.79 0.33 5.79
CA ILE A 22 -5.18 -0.18 4.56
C ILE A 22 -3.66 -0.17 4.70
N LYS A 23 -3.06 -1.35 4.62
CA LYS A 23 -1.60 -1.57 4.66
C LYS A 23 -1.01 -1.48 3.27
N ARG A 24 0.19 -0.88 3.17
CA ARG A 24 1.03 -0.82 1.97
C ARG A 24 2.51 -0.98 2.32
N ASN A 25 3.31 -1.37 1.32
CA ASN A 25 4.77 -1.30 1.43
C ASN A 25 5.26 0.14 1.19
N LYS A 26 6.40 0.50 1.80
CA LYS A 26 7.04 1.80 1.56
C LYS A 26 7.74 1.79 0.20
N ALA A 27 7.70 2.94 -0.48
CA ALA A 27 8.39 3.12 -1.76
C ALA A 27 9.91 3.30 -1.56
N PHE A 28 10.65 3.37 -2.67
CA PHE A 28 12.09 3.71 -2.69
C PHE A 28 13.04 2.65 -2.11
N ALA A 29 12.60 1.41 -1.93
CA ALA A 29 13.42 0.29 -1.46
C ALA A 29 13.90 -0.67 -2.57
N ARG A 30 13.76 -0.29 -3.86
CA ARG A 30 14.08 -1.17 -4.99
C ARG A 30 15.48 -0.97 -5.60
N HIS A 31 15.92 0.27 -5.76
CA HIS A 31 17.21 0.61 -6.39
C HIS A 31 17.98 1.65 -5.57
N LEU A 32 19.25 1.87 -5.93
CA LEU A 32 20.16 2.84 -5.28
C LEU A 32 20.26 2.59 -3.75
N MET A 33 20.43 1.33 -3.36
CA MET A 33 20.56 0.93 -1.95
C MET A 33 21.95 1.23 -1.37
N SER A 34 22.97 1.31 -2.22
CA SER A 34 24.35 1.62 -1.82
C SER A 34 24.47 3.04 -1.27
N ALA A 35 23.82 4.02 -1.92
CA ALA A 35 23.82 5.43 -1.50
C ALA A 35 22.89 5.73 -0.30
N LYS A 36 22.11 4.76 0.18
CA LYS A 36 21.16 4.97 1.29
C LYS A 36 21.76 4.51 2.60
N THR A 37 21.61 5.35 3.63
CA THR A 37 22.06 5.02 4.98
C THR A 37 21.40 3.72 5.49
N PRO A 38 22.09 2.91 6.33
CA PRO A 38 21.51 1.70 6.90
C PRO A 38 20.20 1.95 7.67
N LYS A 39 20.11 3.09 8.37
CA LYS A 39 18.89 3.54 9.08
C LYS A 39 17.72 3.72 8.12
N ARG A 40 17.93 4.41 6.98
CA ARG A 40 16.89 4.61 5.96
C ARG A 40 16.44 3.28 5.36
N LYS A 41 17.38 2.39 5.02
CA LYS A 41 17.05 1.05 4.49
C LYS A 41 16.18 0.25 5.46
N ARG A 42 16.51 0.23 6.74
CA ARG A 42 15.72 -0.45 7.79
C ARG A 42 14.30 0.09 7.87
N ASN A 43 14.14 1.41 7.92
CA ASN A 43 12.83 2.06 8.00
C ASN A 43 11.94 1.77 6.80
N LEU A 44 12.52 1.61 5.60
CA LEU A 44 11.80 1.31 4.37
C LEU A 44 11.36 -0.16 4.23
N ARG A 45 11.96 -1.10 4.98
CA ARG A 45 11.56 -2.52 4.99
C ARG A 45 10.19 -2.74 5.63
N HIS A 46 9.83 -1.91 6.60
CA HIS A 46 8.56 -2.06 7.33
C HIS A 46 7.40 -1.48 6.52
N ALA A 47 6.35 -2.28 6.38
CA ALA A 47 5.08 -1.84 5.83
C ALA A 47 4.45 -0.75 6.71
N THR A 48 3.62 0.07 6.11
CA THR A 48 2.95 1.20 6.77
C THR A 48 1.50 1.31 6.33
N THR A 49 0.74 2.14 7.01
CA THR A 49 -0.65 2.42 6.66
C THR A 49 -0.70 3.51 5.60
N VAL A 50 -1.75 3.49 4.77
CA VAL A 50 -2.07 4.58 3.85
C VAL A 50 -2.46 5.83 4.66
N ALA A 51 -2.11 7.02 4.14
CA ALA A 51 -2.53 8.28 4.74
C ALA A 51 -4.06 8.47 4.62
N GLN A 52 -4.68 9.09 5.62
CA GLN A 52 -6.13 9.29 5.69
C GLN A 52 -6.80 9.82 4.40
N PRO A 53 -6.28 10.84 3.70
CA PRO A 53 -6.94 11.38 2.50
C PRO A 53 -7.02 10.38 1.33
N ASP A 54 -6.11 9.42 1.25
CA ASP A 54 -6.06 8.47 0.13
C ASP A 54 -6.93 7.22 0.35
N VAL A 55 -7.37 6.97 1.59
CA VAL A 55 -8.14 5.78 1.95
C VAL A 55 -9.40 5.65 1.12
N ALA A 56 -10.16 6.74 0.95
CA ALA A 56 -11.41 6.73 0.18
C ALA A 56 -11.20 6.33 -1.28
N ARG A 57 -10.12 6.81 -1.91
CA ARG A 57 -9.77 6.47 -3.30
C ARG A 57 -9.41 5.00 -3.45
N ILE A 58 -8.65 4.45 -2.50
CA ILE A 58 -8.21 3.05 -2.54
C ILE A 58 -9.38 2.09 -2.29
N LYS A 59 -10.29 2.41 -1.35
CA LYS A 59 -11.49 1.60 -1.11
C LYS A 59 -12.38 1.48 -2.35
N ARG A 60 -12.52 2.56 -3.12
CA ARG A 60 -13.25 2.52 -4.41
C ARG A 60 -12.55 1.63 -5.44
N MET A 61 -11.21 1.63 -5.45
CA MET A 61 -10.39 0.84 -6.36
C MET A 61 -10.42 -0.66 -6.03
N VAL A 62 -10.53 -0.99 -4.74
CA VAL A 62 -10.52 -2.37 -4.23
C VAL A 62 -11.76 -2.59 -3.35
N PRO A 63 -12.97 -2.71 -3.96
CA PRO A 63 -14.23 -2.69 -3.22
C PRO A 63 -14.51 -3.96 -2.41
N TYR A 64 -13.78 -5.05 -2.66
CA TYR A 64 -14.01 -6.37 -2.04
C TYR A 64 -12.80 -6.88 -1.23
N SER A 65 -11.93 -5.98 -0.77
CA SER A 65 -10.71 -6.32 -0.02
C SER A 65 -10.75 -5.96 1.45
#